data_AF-Q57Z37-F1
#
_entry.id   AF-Q57Z37-F1
#
_cell.length_a   1.000
_cell.length_b   1.000
_cell.length_c   1.000
_cell.angle_alpha   90.00
_cell.angle_beta   90.00
_cell.angle_gamma   90.00
#
_symmetry.space_group_name_H-M   'P 1'
#
loop_
_entity.id
_entity.type
_entity.pdbx_description
1 polymer ?
#
loop_
_entity_poly.entity_id
_entity_poly.type
_entity_poly.pdbx_seq_one_letter_code
_entity_poly.pdbx_strand_id
1 'polypeptide(L)'
;MRRCIPARGGFTMKYKKGTGLWDEDHVNDYKTNRYLSARATMRWYQEMERHQTRNSLNARRATQSHNNNRGLHHTGRGAFERELERRGVQVEKYPLTTTTGAMRVAELVILRRMELEKRAEEALAEQRAELQKKNPTPSEWYDESKGPLNPNFLRSMRSHYEVDIANLPDTPLIRGQREFFIGEERGNGAA
;
A
#
# COMPACT_ATOMS: atom_id res chain seq x y z
N MET A 1 22.44 -48.70 -20.90
CA MET A 1 21.26 -47.85 -21.17
C MET A 1 20.92 -47.05 -19.91
N ARG A 2 21.13 -45.73 -19.88
CA ARG A 2 20.72 -44.89 -18.74
C ARG A 2 19.21 -44.71 -18.79
N ARG A 3 18.50 -45.33 -17.84
CA ARG A 3 17.05 -45.14 -17.65
C ARG A 3 16.82 -43.73 -17.08
N CYS A 4 16.44 -42.79 -17.93
CA CYS A 4 15.83 -41.54 -17.46
C CYS A 4 14.49 -41.89 -16.82
N ILE A 5 14.36 -41.62 -15.52
CA ILE A 5 13.06 -41.65 -14.83
C ILE A 5 12.17 -40.64 -15.58
N PRO A 6 10.99 -41.05 -16.12
CA PRO A 6 10.08 -40.09 -16.72
C PRO A 6 9.72 -39.05 -15.65
N ALA A 7 9.96 -37.78 -15.96
CA ALA A 7 9.66 -36.68 -15.06
C ALA A 7 8.19 -36.79 -14.63
N ARG A 8 7.94 -37.03 -13.34
CA ARG A 8 6.60 -37.11 -12.73
C ARG A 8 5.93 -35.73 -12.67
N GLY A 9 5.80 -35.05 -13.82
CA GLY A 9 5.00 -33.85 -13.96
C GLY A 9 3.55 -34.21 -14.20
N GLY A 10 2.64 -33.71 -13.37
CA GLY A 10 1.18 -33.86 -13.53
C GLY A 10 0.49 -32.52 -13.81
N PHE A 11 -0.85 -32.56 -13.86
CA PHE A 11 -1.65 -31.35 -13.90
C PHE A 11 -1.38 -30.50 -12.66
N THR A 12 -0.95 -29.27 -12.90
CA THR A 12 -0.84 -28.20 -11.91
C THR A 12 -1.39 -26.95 -12.58
N MET A 13 -2.11 -26.11 -11.84
CA MET A 13 -2.83 -24.95 -12.39
C MET A 13 -1.88 -23.81 -12.78
N LYS A 14 -1.01 -24.05 -13.79
CA LYS A 14 -0.03 -23.06 -14.27
C LYS A 14 -0.69 -21.76 -14.71
N TYR A 15 -1.91 -21.83 -15.24
CA TYR A 15 -2.70 -20.68 -15.65
C TYR A 15 -3.19 -19.81 -14.47
N LYS A 16 -3.21 -20.34 -13.23
CA LYS A 16 -3.45 -19.55 -12.01
C LYS A 16 -2.17 -19.12 -11.32
N LYS A 17 -1.01 -19.68 -11.71
CA LYS A 17 0.26 -19.34 -11.08
C LYS A 17 0.70 -17.95 -11.56
N GLY A 18 0.95 -17.03 -10.63
CA GLY A 18 1.37 -15.66 -10.93
C GLY A 18 0.25 -14.75 -11.45
N THR A 19 -1.03 -15.13 -11.23
CA THR A 19 -2.19 -14.26 -11.52
C THR A 19 -2.71 -13.50 -10.29
N GLY A 20 -2.06 -13.70 -9.14
CA GLY A 20 -2.38 -12.95 -7.93
C GLY A 20 -1.91 -11.50 -8.00
N LEU A 21 -2.26 -10.71 -6.99
CA LEU A 21 -1.82 -9.32 -6.90
C LEU A 21 -0.37 -9.23 -6.39
N TRP A 22 0.06 -10.23 -5.62
CA TRP A 22 1.39 -10.30 -5.01
C TRP A 22 2.09 -11.65 -5.27
N ASP A 23 3.36 -11.74 -4.90
CA ASP A 23 4.22 -12.90 -5.19
C ASP A 23 3.91 -14.14 -4.34
N GLU A 24 3.31 -13.96 -3.16
CA GLU A 24 2.87 -15.02 -2.25
C GLU A 24 1.58 -15.73 -2.71
N ASP A 25 0.82 -15.11 -3.60
CA ASP A 25 -0.46 -15.63 -4.06
C ASP A 25 -0.28 -16.87 -4.95
N HIS A 26 -1.17 -17.85 -4.78
CA HIS A 26 -1.18 -19.11 -5.54
C HIS A 26 0.15 -19.90 -5.45
N VAL A 27 0.89 -19.73 -4.35
CA VAL A 27 2.04 -20.55 -3.97
C VAL A 27 1.59 -21.61 -2.96
N ASN A 28 2.00 -22.86 -3.16
CA ASN A 28 1.73 -23.93 -2.19
C ASN A 28 2.73 -23.86 -1.02
N ASP A 29 2.60 -22.85 -0.17
CA ASP A 29 3.37 -22.72 1.06
C ASP A 29 2.67 -23.43 2.23
N TYR A 30 3.16 -24.63 2.54
CA TYR A 30 2.68 -25.47 3.64
C TYR A 30 3.72 -25.60 4.76
N LYS A 31 4.82 -24.83 4.72
CA LYS A 31 5.95 -24.95 5.66
C LYS A 31 6.10 -23.75 6.59
N THR A 32 5.09 -22.89 6.63
CA THR A 32 5.06 -21.71 7.48
C THR A 32 4.70 -22.06 8.94
N ASN A 33 4.97 -21.12 9.85
CA ASN A 33 4.61 -21.17 11.26
C ASN A 33 3.54 -20.11 11.58
N ARG A 34 2.75 -20.31 12.64
CA ARG A 34 1.72 -19.34 13.07
C ARG A 34 2.28 -17.98 13.49
N TYR A 35 3.47 -17.98 14.10
CA TYR A 35 4.22 -16.78 14.45
C TYR A 35 5.56 -16.80 13.72
N LEU A 36 5.89 -15.68 13.07
CA LEU A 36 7.16 -15.46 12.39
C LEU A 36 7.86 -14.28 13.08
N SER A 37 9.09 -14.51 13.57
CA SER A 37 9.95 -13.42 14.03
C SER A 37 10.34 -12.50 12.87
N ALA A 38 10.83 -11.29 13.13
CA ALA A 38 11.23 -10.35 12.07
C ALA A 38 12.16 -10.97 11.01
N ARG A 39 13.13 -11.80 11.43
CA ARG A 39 14.02 -12.53 10.50
C ARG A 39 13.28 -13.60 9.71
N ALA A 40 12.35 -14.32 10.34
CA ALA A 40 11.55 -15.34 9.67
C ALA A 40 10.60 -14.71 8.63
N THR A 41 9.96 -13.58 8.96
CA THR A 41 9.11 -12.83 8.03
C THR A 41 9.91 -12.27 6.85
N MET A 42 11.07 -11.65 7.10
CA MET A 42 11.96 -11.18 6.04
C MET A 42 12.38 -12.31 5.09
N ARG A 43 12.72 -13.46 5.67
CA ARG A 43 13.05 -14.66 4.89
C ARG A 43 11.85 -15.17 4.08
N TRP A 44 10.65 -15.12 4.63
CA TRP A 44 9.44 -15.53 3.92
C TRP A 44 9.18 -14.65 2.69
N TYR A 45 9.24 -13.32 2.83
CA TYR A 45 9.17 -12.39 1.69
C TYR A 45 10.25 -12.67 0.64
N GLN A 46 11.50 -12.85 1.09
CA GLN A 46 12.61 -13.20 0.20
C GLN A 46 12.37 -14.53 -0.53
N GLU A 47 11.82 -15.55 0.15
CA GLU A 47 11.54 -16.85 -0.46
C GLU A 47 10.43 -16.77 -1.52
N MET A 48 9.41 -15.94 -1.31
CA MET A 48 8.34 -15.68 -2.30
C MET A 48 8.87 -14.95 -3.54
N GLU A 49 9.57 -13.82 -3.35
CA GLU A 49 10.20 -13.06 -4.44
C GLU A 49 11.19 -13.94 -5.21
N ARG A 50 12.03 -14.71 -4.48
CA ARG A 50 13.01 -15.62 -5.09
C ARG A 50 12.31 -16.74 -5.86
N HIS A 51 11.21 -17.28 -5.36
CA HIS A 51 10.45 -18.32 -6.06
C HIS A 51 9.89 -17.78 -7.38
N GLN A 52 9.26 -16.61 -7.37
CA GLN A 52 8.71 -15.99 -8.58
C GLN A 52 9.81 -15.62 -9.59
N THR A 53 10.86 -14.94 -9.14
CA THR A 53 11.99 -14.53 -9.99
C THR A 53 12.72 -15.73 -10.58
N ARG A 54 13.01 -16.78 -9.80
CA ARG A 54 13.68 -17.99 -10.32
C ARG A 54 12.83 -18.71 -11.36
N ASN A 55 11.52 -18.82 -11.13
CA ASN A 55 10.62 -19.45 -12.10
C ASN A 55 10.64 -18.70 -13.43
N SER A 56 10.53 -17.36 -13.37
CA SER A 56 10.56 -16.49 -14.54
C SER A 56 11.90 -16.53 -15.29
N LEU A 57 13.03 -16.43 -14.58
CA LEU A 57 14.36 -16.46 -15.18
C LEU A 57 14.70 -17.83 -15.77
N ASN A 58 14.35 -18.92 -15.08
CA ASN A 58 14.57 -20.27 -15.60
C ASN A 58 13.75 -20.52 -16.89
N ALA A 59 12.50 -20.06 -16.93
CA ALA A 59 11.66 -20.15 -18.13
C ALA A 59 12.24 -19.32 -19.29
N ARG A 60 12.63 -18.05 -19.02
CA ARG A 60 13.28 -17.19 -20.02
C ARG A 60 14.54 -17.82 -20.58
N ARG A 61 15.45 -18.28 -19.71
CA ARG A 61 16.69 -18.94 -20.13
C ARG A 61 16.41 -20.18 -20.99
N ALA A 62 15.52 -21.07 -20.52
CA ALA A 62 15.19 -22.29 -21.25
C ALA A 62 14.64 -22.00 -22.66
N THR A 63 13.71 -21.04 -22.78
CA THR A 63 13.13 -20.64 -24.07
C THR A 63 14.16 -20.00 -24.99
N GLN A 64 14.99 -19.09 -24.49
CA GLN A 64 16.02 -18.43 -25.29
C GLN A 64 17.07 -19.42 -25.79
N SER A 65 17.55 -20.32 -24.93
CA SER A 65 18.49 -21.38 -25.32
C SER A 65 17.86 -22.33 -26.34
N HIS A 66 16.60 -22.72 -26.15
CA HIS A 66 15.88 -23.58 -27.10
C HIS A 66 15.72 -22.90 -28.47
N ASN A 67 15.36 -21.62 -28.51
CA ASN A 67 15.23 -20.88 -29.76
C ASN A 67 16.57 -20.72 -30.48
N ASN A 68 17.63 -20.38 -29.74
CA ASN A 68 18.97 -20.27 -30.30
C ASN A 68 19.47 -21.60 -30.88
N ASN A 69 19.23 -22.72 -30.18
CA ASN A 69 19.59 -24.04 -30.66
C ASN A 69 18.80 -24.47 -31.92
N ARG A 70 17.62 -23.88 -32.15
CA ARG A 70 16.84 -24.06 -33.40
C ARG A 70 17.20 -23.06 -34.50
N GLY A 71 18.20 -22.20 -34.29
CA GLY A 71 18.61 -21.18 -35.27
C GLY A 71 17.66 -19.97 -35.38
N LEU A 72 16.77 -19.78 -34.40
CA LEU A 72 15.87 -18.61 -34.32
C LEU A 72 16.48 -17.54 -33.41
N HIS A 73 15.93 -16.32 -33.46
CA HIS A 73 16.30 -15.28 -32.49
C HIS A 73 15.88 -15.67 -31.05
N HIS A 74 16.46 -15.04 -30.01
CA HIS A 74 16.15 -15.38 -28.61
C HIS A 74 14.66 -15.23 -28.26
N THR A 75 13.94 -14.36 -28.97
CA THR A 75 12.48 -14.16 -28.87
C THR A 75 11.65 -15.20 -29.63
N GLY A 76 12.27 -16.02 -30.48
CA GLY A 76 11.61 -16.98 -31.36
C GLY A 76 11.30 -16.43 -32.77
N ARG A 77 11.61 -15.15 -33.05
CA ARG A 77 11.46 -14.54 -34.39
C ARG A 77 12.43 -15.18 -35.41
N GLY A 78 11.95 -15.40 -36.63
CA GLY A 78 12.70 -15.97 -37.74
C GLY A 78 13.14 -14.92 -38.76
N ALA A 79 13.48 -15.40 -39.97
CA ALA A 79 13.96 -14.54 -41.05
C ALA A 79 12.86 -13.62 -41.63
N PHE A 80 11.61 -14.10 -41.68
CA PHE A 80 10.48 -13.32 -42.19
C PHE A 80 10.16 -12.13 -41.29
N GLU A 81 10.07 -12.34 -39.98
CA GLU A 81 9.81 -11.28 -39.00
C GLU A 81 10.96 -10.25 -38.99
N ARG A 82 12.21 -10.72 -39.10
CA ARG A 82 13.38 -9.83 -39.20
C ARG A 82 13.34 -8.97 -40.47
N GLU A 83 12.86 -9.50 -41.58
CA GLU A 83 12.71 -8.75 -42.83
C GLU A 83 11.54 -7.75 -42.76
N LEU A 84 10.43 -8.10 -42.10
CA LEU A 84 9.35 -7.15 -41.81
C LEU A 84 9.82 -5.99 -40.94
N GLU A 85 10.57 -6.28 -39.87
CA GLU A 85 11.20 -5.26 -39.01
C GLU A 85 12.15 -4.36 -39.81
N ARG A 86 12.98 -4.94 -40.69
CA ARG A 86 13.88 -4.19 -41.57
C ARG A 86 13.11 -3.24 -42.49
N ARG A 87 11.91 -3.63 -42.92
CA ARG A 87 11.00 -2.80 -43.74
C ARG A 87 10.19 -1.79 -42.92
N GLY A 88 10.30 -1.79 -41.59
CA GLY A 88 9.53 -0.92 -40.70
C GLY A 88 8.05 -1.32 -40.56
N VAL A 89 7.70 -2.55 -40.93
CA VAL A 89 6.34 -3.07 -40.82
C VAL A 89 6.15 -3.70 -39.44
N GLN A 90 5.03 -3.39 -38.79
CA GLN A 90 4.66 -3.99 -37.51
C GLN A 90 4.43 -5.51 -37.66
N VAL A 91 5.11 -6.30 -36.83
CA VAL A 91 5.06 -7.77 -36.90
C VAL A 91 3.88 -8.34 -36.13
N GLU A 92 3.71 -7.93 -34.88
CA GLU A 92 2.64 -8.43 -34.02
C GLU A 92 1.31 -7.72 -34.26
N LYS A 93 0.21 -8.49 -34.25
CA LYS A 93 -1.15 -7.94 -34.37
C LYS A 93 -1.52 -7.00 -33.22
N TYR A 94 -1.00 -7.27 -32.01
CA TYR A 94 -1.29 -6.52 -30.79
C TYR A 94 0.03 -6.16 -30.07
N PRO A 95 0.53 -4.92 -30.22
CA PRO A 95 1.76 -4.48 -29.59
C PRO A 95 1.49 -4.16 -28.11
N LEU A 96 1.69 -5.14 -27.23
CA LEU A 96 1.45 -4.95 -25.80
C LEU A 96 2.36 -3.86 -25.20
N THR A 97 1.88 -3.21 -24.14
CA THR A 97 2.62 -2.15 -23.44
C THR A 97 3.99 -2.65 -23.00
N THR A 98 5.04 -1.89 -23.34
CA THR A 98 6.42 -2.20 -22.94
C THR A 98 6.68 -1.84 -21.48
N THR A 99 7.81 -2.29 -20.95
CA THR A 99 8.26 -1.91 -19.59
C THR A 99 8.38 -0.39 -19.43
N THR A 100 8.90 0.31 -20.43
CA THR A 100 8.98 1.78 -20.45
C THR A 100 7.58 2.41 -20.39
N GLY A 101 6.62 1.88 -21.16
CA GLY A 101 5.24 2.35 -21.13
C GLY A 101 4.59 2.16 -19.75
N ALA A 102 4.75 0.98 -19.14
CA ALA A 102 4.22 0.69 -17.81
C ALA A 102 4.85 1.59 -16.73
N MET A 103 6.18 1.76 -16.75
CA MET A 103 6.89 2.65 -15.81
C MET A 103 6.44 4.10 -15.97
N ARG A 104 6.27 4.59 -17.21
CA ARG A 104 5.81 5.95 -17.46
C ARG A 104 4.39 6.19 -16.95
N VAL A 105 3.49 5.21 -17.11
CA VAL A 105 2.13 5.29 -16.57
C VAL A 105 2.15 5.28 -15.04
N ALA A 106 2.99 4.46 -14.41
CA ALA A 106 3.12 4.48 -12.95
C ALA A 106 3.64 5.84 -12.45
N GLU A 107 4.69 6.38 -13.09
CA GLU A 107 5.29 7.67 -12.77
C GLU A 107 4.28 8.82 -12.87
N LEU A 108 3.58 8.96 -14.00
CA LEU A 108 2.61 10.05 -14.18
C LEU A 108 1.45 9.96 -13.19
N VAL A 109 1.04 8.74 -12.81
CA VAL A 109 -0.02 8.52 -11.82
C VAL A 109 0.47 8.98 -10.45
N ILE A 110 1.68 8.60 -10.04
CA ILE A 110 2.27 9.02 -8.75
C ILE A 110 2.43 10.54 -8.70
N LEU A 111 2.96 11.17 -9.75
CA LEU A 111 3.10 12.63 -9.83
C LEU A 111 1.74 13.34 -9.70
N ARG A 112 0.71 12.81 -10.36
CA ARG A 112 -0.65 13.34 -10.20
C ARG A 112 -1.19 13.15 -8.78
N ARG A 113 -0.90 12.03 -8.11
CA ARG A 113 -1.29 11.82 -6.70
C ARG A 113 -0.62 12.82 -5.78
N MET A 114 0.68 13.07 -5.96
CA MET A 114 1.41 14.07 -5.18
C MET A 114 0.82 15.48 -5.35
N GLU A 115 0.44 15.87 -6.57
CA GLU A 115 -0.22 17.16 -6.82
C GLU A 115 -1.60 17.24 -6.15
N LEU A 116 -2.36 16.15 -6.17
CA LEU A 116 -3.65 16.09 -5.47
C LEU A 116 -3.49 16.14 -3.95
N GLU A 117 -2.47 15.49 -3.41
CA GLU A 117 -2.16 15.51 -1.98
C GLU A 117 -1.80 16.91 -1.50
N LYS A 118 -0.99 17.66 -2.26
CA LYS A 118 -0.68 19.07 -1.96
C LYS A 118 -1.93 19.95 -1.92
N ARG A 119 -2.77 19.87 -2.96
CA ARG A 119 -4.02 20.65 -3.01
C ARG A 119 -5.00 20.24 -1.91
N ALA A 120 -5.04 18.96 -1.57
CA ALA A 120 -5.87 18.46 -0.48
C ALA A 120 -5.36 18.94 0.87
N GLU A 121 -4.04 18.98 1.08
CA GLU A 121 -3.41 19.51 2.29
C GLU A 121 -3.74 20.99 2.48
N GLU A 122 -3.59 21.82 1.44
CA GLU A 122 -3.94 23.24 1.45
C GLU A 122 -5.43 23.44 1.79
N ALA A 123 -6.33 22.77 1.06
CA ALA A 123 -7.77 22.88 1.30
C ALA A 123 -8.19 22.39 2.69
N LEU A 124 -7.58 21.31 3.20
CA LEU A 124 -7.83 20.80 4.55
C LEU A 124 -7.26 21.72 5.62
N ALA A 125 -6.14 22.39 5.38
CA ALA A 125 -5.57 23.37 6.30
C ALA A 125 -6.48 24.60 6.44
N GLU A 126 -6.98 25.13 5.32
CA GLU A 126 -7.96 26.21 5.30
C GLU A 126 -9.24 25.82 6.04
N GLN A 127 -9.83 24.67 5.68
CA GLN A 127 -11.05 24.17 6.32
C GLN A 127 -10.85 23.94 7.82
N ARG A 128 -9.70 23.40 8.24
CA ARG A 128 -9.38 23.17 9.65
C ARG A 128 -9.24 24.49 10.42
N ALA A 129 -8.55 25.48 9.85
CA ALA A 129 -8.40 26.79 10.47
C ALA A 129 -9.76 27.50 10.62
N GLU A 130 -10.63 27.41 9.61
CA GLU A 130 -12.00 27.93 9.70
C GLU A 130 -12.79 27.25 10.81
N LEU A 131 -12.70 25.91 10.93
CA LEU A 131 -13.40 25.15 11.95
C LEU A 131 -12.88 25.46 13.36
N GLN A 132 -11.57 25.62 13.53
CA GLN A 132 -10.97 26.04 14.81
C GLN A 132 -11.42 27.44 15.21
N LYS A 133 -11.43 28.39 14.26
CA LYS A 133 -11.93 29.74 14.50
C LYS A 133 -13.42 29.78 14.87
N LYS A 134 -14.24 28.92 14.25
CA LYS A 134 -15.69 28.82 14.55
C LYS A 134 -15.94 28.16 15.92
N ASN A 135 -15.11 27.20 16.32
CA ASN A 135 -15.32 26.37 17.50
C ASN A 135 -14.09 26.39 18.43
N PRO A 136 -13.92 27.43 19.26
CA PRO A 136 -12.79 27.50 20.21
C PRO A 136 -12.87 26.47 21.34
N THR A 137 -14.07 25.96 21.62
CA THR A 137 -14.34 24.94 22.64
C THR A 137 -14.82 23.63 22.01
N PRO A 138 -14.63 22.48 22.69
CA PRO A 138 -15.15 21.21 22.22
C PRO A 138 -16.66 21.21 22.02
N SER A 139 -17.16 20.46 21.04
CA SER A 139 -18.60 20.24 20.84
C SER A 139 -19.11 19.07 21.69
N GLU A 140 -20.36 18.66 21.49
CA GLU A 140 -21.09 17.66 22.30
C GLU A 140 -20.31 16.36 22.57
N TRP A 141 -19.32 16.02 21.75
CA TRP A 141 -18.46 14.85 21.96
C TRP A 141 -17.66 14.89 23.29
N TYR A 142 -17.41 16.07 23.84
CA TYR A 142 -16.77 16.24 25.15
C TYR A 142 -17.82 16.18 26.26
N ASP A 143 -18.36 14.98 26.47
CA ASP A 143 -19.38 14.64 27.47
C ASP A 143 -19.16 13.20 27.97
N GLU A 144 -19.15 13.01 29.29
CA GLU A 144 -18.87 11.72 29.95
C GLU A 144 -20.13 10.98 30.41
N SER A 145 -21.31 11.42 29.98
CA SER A 145 -22.60 10.80 30.34
C SER A 145 -22.69 9.30 30.01
N LYS A 146 -21.97 8.86 28.96
CA LYS A 146 -21.95 7.46 28.49
C LYS A 146 -20.69 6.69 28.89
N GLY A 147 -19.75 7.32 29.58
CA GLY A 147 -18.47 6.72 29.97
C GLY A 147 -17.33 7.73 29.98
N PRO A 148 -16.18 7.38 30.57
CA PRO A 148 -15.04 8.28 30.71
C PRO A 148 -14.38 8.59 29.37
N LEU A 149 -13.89 9.83 29.21
CA LEU A 149 -13.07 10.20 28.06
C LEU A 149 -11.68 9.54 28.14
N ASN A 150 -11.00 9.41 27.00
CA ASN A 150 -9.65 8.84 26.93
C ASN A 150 -8.57 9.93 27.06
N PRO A 151 -7.77 9.95 28.14
CA PRO A 151 -6.74 10.98 28.34
C PRO A 151 -5.69 11.03 27.22
N ASN A 152 -5.37 9.90 26.59
CA ASN A 152 -4.41 9.85 25.48
C ASN A 152 -4.95 10.59 24.24
N PHE A 153 -6.24 10.44 23.96
CA PHE A 153 -6.89 11.14 22.84
C PHE A 153 -7.01 12.64 23.11
N LEU A 154 -7.36 13.03 24.34
CA LEU A 154 -7.44 14.43 24.73
C LEU A 154 -6.09 15.15 24.63
N ARG A 155 -4.98 14.47 24.97
CA ARG A 155 -3.63 15.00 24.77
C ARG A 155 -3.34 15.31 23.29
N SER A 156 -3.78 14.45 22.37
CA SER A 156 -3.66 14.68 20.92
C SER A 156 -4.57 15.78 20.42
N MET A 157 -5.80 15.87 20.94
CA MET A 157 -6.77 16.89 20.54
C MET A 157 -6.48 18.27 21.12
N ARG A 158 -5.62 18.37 22.15
CA ARG A 158 -5.30 19.63 22.84
C ARG A 158 -4.88 20.74 21.87
N SER A 159 -4.16 20.41 20.80
CA SER A 159 -3.73 21.40 19.79
C SER A 159 -4.87 21.99 18.94
N HIS A 160 -6.10 21.47 19.06
CA HIS A 160 -7.24 21.95 18.29
C HIS A 160 -8.09 22.99 19.01
N TYR A 161 -7.91 23.18 20.31
CA TYR A 161 -8.71 24.05 21.15
C TYR A 161 -7.81 24.99 21.95
N GLU A 162 -8.35 26.13 22.38
CA GLU A 162 -7.61 27.12 23.17
C GLU A 162 -7.57 26.74 24.66
N VAL A 163 -8.62 26.05 25.13
CA VAL A 163 -8.79 25.62 26.52
C VAL A 163 -8.05 24.31 26.81
N ASP A 164 -7.62 24.09 28.05
CA ASP A 164 -7.03 22.81 28.45
C ASP A 164 -8.11 21.74 28.60
N ILE A 165 -8.30 20.97 27.53
CA ILE A 165 -9.25 19.84 27.47
C ILE A 165 -8.72 18.56 28.11
N ALA A 166 -7.45 18.52 28.50
CA ALA A 166 -6.83 17.27 28.97
C ALA A 166 -6.86 17.14 30.49
N ASN A 167 -7.10 18.25 31.20
CA ASN A 167 -7.28 18.25 32.65
C ASN A 167 -8.74 17.88 32.99
N LEU A 168 -8.97 16.59 33.23
CA LEU A 168 -10.28 16.09 33.64
C LEU A 168 -10.36 16.06 35.17
N PRO A 169 -11.48 16.49 35.79
CA PRO A 169 -11.73 16.28 37.20
C PRO A 169 -12.04 14.81 37.49
N ASP A 170 -11.95 14.42 38.76
CA ASP A 170 -12.31 13.06 39.20
C ASP A 170 -13.82 12.76 39.05
N THR A 171 -14.65 13.80 38.97
CA THR A 171 -16.10 13.70 38.77
C THR A 171 -16.46 13.67 37.29
N PRO A 172 -17.38 12.80 36.84
CA PRO A 172 -17.77 12.73 35.43
C PRO A 172 -18.28 14.08 34.88
N LEU A 173 -17.68 14.53 33.79
CA LEU A 173 -18.05 15.78 33.12
C LEU A 173 -19.33 15.59 32.29
N ILE A 174 -20.48 15.98 32.83
CA ILE A 174 -21.77 15.91 32.13
C ILE A 174 -22.20 17.29 31.60
N ARG A 175 -22.39 17.41 30.28
CA ARG A 175 -22.90 18.65 29.65
C ARG A 175 -24.30 18.98 30.19
N GLY A 176 -24.50 20.24 30.60
CA GLY A 176 -25.77 20.71 31.18
C GLY A 176 -25.86 20.62 32.71
N GLN A 177 -24.94 19.90 33.39
CA GLN A 177 -24.83 19.93 34.85
C GLN A 177 -23.90 21.05 35.34
N ARG A 178 -22.82 21.33 34.60
CA ARG A 178 -21.84 22.39 34.90
C ARG A 178 -21.40 23.03 33.59
N GLU A 179 -21.25 24.35 33.57
CA GLU A 179 -20.58 25.03 32.46
C GLU A 179 -19.08 24.71 32.50
N PHE A 180 -18.57 24.13 31.42
CA PHE A 180 -17.15 23.81 31.30
C PHE A 180 -16.35 25.05 30.89
N PHE A 181 -15.14 25.20 31.44
CA PHE A 181 -14.19 26.27 31.09
C PHE A 181 -14.59 27.71 31.48
N ILE A 182 -15.67 27.89 32.26
CA ILE A 182 -16.07 29.20 32.81
C ILE A 182 -15.69 29.23 34.30
N GLY A 183 -14.60 29.93 34.62
CA GLY A 183 -14.25 30.27 36.01
C GLY A 183 -12.78 30.13 36.38
N GLU A 184 -11.94 31.09 35.99
CA GLU A 184 -10.70 31.45 36.70
C GLU A 184 -10.28 32.93 36.47
N GLU A 185 -11.23 33.86 36.35
CA GLU A 185 -10.96 35.32 36.45
C GLU A 185 -12.19 36.02 37.08
N ARG A 186 -12.31 35.98 38.41
CA ARG A 186 -13.12 36.90 39.27
C ARG A 186 -13.03 36.43 40.73
N GLY A 187 -11.84 36.55 41.32
CA GLY A 187 -11.60 36.29 42.74
C GLY A 187 -10.51 37.21 43.27
N ASN A 188 -10.88 38.05 44.23
CA ASN A 188 -10.04 38.94 45.07
C ASN A 188 -9.63 40.31 44.48
N GLY A 189 -10.51 41.30 44.68
CA GLY A 189 -10.19 42.71 44.47
C GLY A 189 -11.31 43.69 44.79
N ALA A 190 -12.08 43.47 45.87
CA ALA A 190 -13.03 44.46 46.39
C ALA A 190 -13.43 44.13 47.85
N ALA A 191 -12.64 44.63 48.80
CA ALA A 191 -13.00 45.05 50.17
C ALA A 191 -11.72 45.54 50.86
#